data_AF-A0A1R1RFM9-F1
#
_entry.id   AF-A0A1R1RFM9-F1
#
_cell.length_a   1.000
_cell.length_b   1.000
_cell.length_c   1.000
_cell.angle_alpha   90.00
_cell.angle_beta   90.00
_cell.angle_gamma   90.00
#
_symmetry.space_group_name_H-M   'P 1'
#
loop_
_entity.id
_entity.type
_entity.pdbx_description
1 polymer ?
#
loop_
_entity_poly.entity_id
_entity_poly.type
_entity_poly.pdbx_seq_one_letter_code
_entity_poly.pdbx_strand_id
1 'polypeptide(L)' 'MTHNNEKLQNALTQFKNSAYEIREFWEQADSLTDSNLCDDYPFNNDFCEVVEKIGDWVITQKRLFKQK' A
#
# COMPACT_ATOMS: atom_id res chain seq x y z
N MET A 1 20.48 14.65 4.70
CA MET A 1 19.84 13.32 4.81
C MET A 1 20.83 12.25 4.37
N THR A 2 20.87 11.09 5.00
CA THR A 2 21.70 9.98 4.52
C THR A 2 21.08 9.38 3.25
N HIS A 3 21.88 8.79 2.37
CA HIS A 3 21.42 8.11 1.17
C HIS A 3 20.35 7.03 1.45
N ASN A 4 20.41 6.39 2.62
CA ASN A 4 19.43 5.41 3.06
C ASN A 4 18.06 6.03 3.43
N ASN A 5 18.03 7.27 3.93
CA ASN A 5 16.77 7.95 4.26
C ASN A 5 15.97 8.28 2.99
N GLU A 6 16.64 8.71 1.93
CA GLU A 6 16.00 8.99 0.64
C GLU A 6 15.47 7.71 -0.01
N LYS A 7 16.27 6.62 0.02
CA LYS A 7 15.83 5.30 -0.42
C LYS A 7 14.58 4.82 0.34
N LEU A 8 14.56 5.00 1.66
CA LEU A 8 13.40 4.64 2.47
C LEU A 8 12.16 5.47 2.12
N GLN A 9 12.28 6.79 1.95
CA GLN A 9 11.14 7.63 1.55
C GLN A 9 10.59 7.27 0.17
N ASN A 10 11.47 6.90 -0.76
CA ASN A 10 11.08 6.42 -2.08
C ASN A 10 10.36 5.08 -1.99
N ALA A 11 10.92 4.12 -1.24
CA ALA A 11 10.30 2.82 -1.02
C ALA A 11 8.90 2.94 -0.37
N LEU A 12 8.74 3.82 0.62
CA LEU A 12 7.43 4.10 1.23
C LEU A 12 6.43 4.65 0.21
N THR A 13 6.88 5.55 -0.68
CA THR A 13 6.01 6.13 -1.71
C THR A 13 5.59 5.08 -2.73
N GLN A 14 6.52 4.22 -3.16
CA GLN A 14 6.24 3.09 -4.06
C GLN A 14 5.27 2.09 -3.42
N PHE A 15 5.49 1.72 -2.16
CA PHE A 15 4.61 0.82 -1.43
C PHE A 15 3.17 1.33 -1.40
N LYS A 16 2.98 2.61 -1.05
CA LYS A 16 1.66 3.24 -1.10
C LYS A 16 1.04 3.12 -2.50
N ASN A 17 1.75 3.58 -3.52
CA ASN A 17 1.20 3.65 -4.88
C ASN A 17 0.82 2.25 -5.39
N SER A 18 1.69 1.25 -5.19
CA SER A 18 1.40 -0.14 -5.56
C SER A 18 0.20 -0.71 -4.80
N ALA A 19 0.00 -0.36 -3.52
CA ALA A 19 -1.18 -0.79 -2.77
C ALA A 19 -2.48 -0.26 -3.40
N TYR A 20 -2.52 1.01 -3.82
CA TYR A 20 -3.68 1.59 -4.51
C TYR A 20 -3.87 1.02 -5.92
N GLU A 21 -2.80 0.83 -6.69
CA GLU A 21 -2.88 0.20 -8.02
C GLU A 21 -3.41 -1.23 -7.94
N ILE A 22 -2.95 -2.02 -6.97
CA ILE A 22 -3.44 -3.39 -6.77
C ILE A 22 -4.92 -3.35 -6.44
N ARG A 23 -5.40 -2.45 -5.57
CA ARG A 23 -6.84 -2.30 -5.31
C ARG A 23 -7.62 -2.00 -6.57
N GLU A 24 -7.17 -1.04 -7.37
CA GLU A 24 -7.84 -0.68 -8.62
C GLU A 24 -7.91 -1.87 -9.58
N PHE A 25 -6.82 -2.63 -9.76
CA PHE A 25 -6.82 -3.82 -10.59
C PHE A 25 -7.64 -4.96 -10.01
N TRP A 26 -7.70 -5.09 -8.69
CA TRP A 26 -8.50 -6.09 -8.01
C TRP A 26 -9.99 -5.85 -8.23
N GLU A 27 -10.45 -4.59 -8.09
CA GLU A 27 -11.84 -4.21 -8.36
C GLU A 27 -12.24 -4.41 -9.85
N GLN A 28 -11.27 -4.44 -10.76
CA GLN A 28 -11.46 -4.65 -12.19
C GLN A 28 -11.20 -6.09 -12.66
N ALA A 29 -10.76 -6.98 -11.76
CA ALA A 29 -10.43 -8.35 -12.09
C ALA A 29 -11.68 -9.10 -12.58
N ASP A 30 -11.51 -9.93 -13.60
CA ASP A 30 -12.58 -10.84 -14.01
C ASP A 30 -12.81 -11.92 -12.95
N SER A 31 -13.98 -12.57 -12.99
CA SER A 31 -14.35 -13.58 -11.99
C SER A 31 -13.41 -14.78 -11.95
N LEU A 32 -12.76 -15.12 -13.08
CA LEU A 32 -11.78 -16.19 -13.14
C LEU A 32 -10.54 -15.80 -12.33
N THR A 33 -10.04 -14.59 -12.53
CA THR A 33 -8.87 -14.06 -11.83
C THR A 33 -9.18 -13.90 -10.35
N ASP A 34 -10.31 -13.27 -10.00
CA ASP A 34 -10.74 -13.07 -8.61
C ASP A 34 -10.87 -14.40 -7.86
N SER A 35 -11.48 -15.42 -8.48
CA SER A 35 -11.61 -16.76 -7.88
C SER A 35 -10.29 -17.51 -7.68
N ASN A 36 -9.21 -17.06 -8.33
CA ASN A 36 -7.86 -17.63 -8.18
C ASN A 36 -6.98 -16.81 -7.22
N LEU A 37 -7.48 -15.67 -6.71
CA LEU A 37 -6.80 -14.91 -5.68
C LEU A 37 -6.93 -15.64 -4.34
N CYS A 38 -5.91 -15.49 -3.50
CA CYS A 38 -5.80 -16.25 -2.26
C CYS A 38 -6.88 -15.81 -1.26
N ASP A 39 -7.78 -16.74 -0.90
CA ASP A 39 -8.79 -16.52 0.14
C ASP A 39 -8.19 -16.47 1.56
N ASP A 40 -6.94 -16.91 1.77
CA ASP A 40 -6.24 -16.85 3.07
C ASP A 40 -5.73 -15.42 3.38
N TYR A 41 -6.56 -14.42 3.10
CA TYR A 41 -6.27 -13.02 3.36
C TYR A 41 -6.01 -12.82 4.87
N PRO A 42 -4.80 -12.37 5.26
CA PRO A 42 -4.35 -12.48 6.66
C PRO A 42 -4.84 -11.34 7.56
N PHE A 43 -5.60 -10.39 7.02
CA PHE A 43 -6.04 -9.20 7.74
C PHE A 43 -7.51 -9.31 8.11
N ASN A 44 -7.86 -8.76 9.28
CA ASN A 44 -9.25 -8.71 9.76
C ASN A 44 -10.09 -7.62 9.06
N ASN A 45 -9.44 -6.68 8.39
CA ASN A 45 -10.08 -5.62 7.61
C ASN A 45 -10.29 -6.09 6.17
N ASP A 46 -11.16 -5.46 5.38
CA ASP A 46 -11.17 -5.74 3.95
C ASP A 46 -9.94 -5.14 3.24
N PHE A 47 -9.68 -5.59 2.01
CA PHE A 47 -8.49 -5.15 1.27
C PHE A 47 -8.47 -3.65 1.00
N CYS A 48 -9.62 -3.05 0.72
CA CYS A 48 -9.72 -1.60 0.50
C CYS A 48 -9.35 -0.82 1.77
N GLU A 49 -9.87 -1.23 2.92
CA GLU A 49 -9.53 -0.63 4.21
C GLU A 49 -8.04 -0.77 4.54
N VAL A 50 -7.43 -1.93 4.25
CA VAL A 50 -5.98 -2.12 4.44
C VAL A 50 -5.17 -1.17 3.56
N VAL A 51 -5.56 -0.98 2.30
CA VAL A 51 -4.88 -0.06 1.37
C VAL A 51 -4.96 1.39 1.87
N GLU A 52 -6.12 1.84 2.37
CA GLU A 52 -6.24 3.18 2.96
C GLU A 52 -5.36 3.34 4.22
N LYS A 53 -5.34 2.33 5.10
CA LYS A 53 -4.47 2.33 6.29
C LYS A 53 -2.98 2.41 5.92
N ILE A 54 -2.56 1.71 4.87
CA ILE A 54 -1.20 1.82 4.31
C ILE A 54 -0.94 3.26 3.83
N GLY A 55 -1.90 3.84 3.12
CA GLY A 55 -1.85 5.23 2.64
C GLY A 55 -1.62 6.23 3.76
N ASP A 56 -2.47 6.20 4.78
CA ASP A 56 -2.41 7.06 5.95
C ASP A 56 -1.09 6.91 6.71
N TRP A 57 -0.64 5.67 6.88
CA TRP A 57 0.62 5.38 7.54
C TRP A 57 1.81 5.96 6.76
N VAL A 58 1.90 5.75 5.45
CA VAL A 58 2.96 6.30 4.59
C VAL A 58 2.97 7.83 4.61
N ILE A 59 1.80 8.47 4.51
CA ILE A 59 1.66 9.94 4.57
C ILE A 59 2.17 10.45 5.92
N THR A 60 1.80 9.79 7.01
CA THR A 60 2.25 10.12 8.36
C THR A 60 3.77 10.00 8.49
N GLN A 61 4.37 8.91 8.01
CA GLN A 61 5.83 8.75 8.01
C GLN A 61 6.52 9.89 7.25
N LYS A 62 6.06 10.21 6.04
CA LYS A 62 6.64 11.29 5.23
C LYS A 62 6.53 12.66 5.91
N ARG A 63 5.45 12.92 6.63
CA ARG A 63 5.30 14.15 7.43
C ARG A 63 6.34 14.20 8.56
N LEU A 64 6.52 13.10 9.30
CA LEU A 64 7.50 13.02 10.38
C LEU A 64 8.95 13.17 9.88
N PHE A 65 9.26 12.65 8.68
CA PHE A 65 10.58 12.85 8.07
C PHE A 65 10.88 14.30 7.68
N LYS A 66 9.87 15.11 7.33
CA LYS A 66 10.04 16.53 6.99
C LYS A 66 10.18 17.45 8.20
N GLN A 67 9.83 16.95 9.39
CA GLN A 67 9.92 17.69 10.66
C GLN A 67 11.26 17.47 11.39
N LYS A 68 12.14 16.62 10.83
CA LYS A 68 13.50 16.36 11.33
C LYS A 68 14.54 16.96 10.38
#